data_AF-A0A661EA66-F1
#
_entry.id   AF-A0A661EA66-F1
#
_cell.length_a   1.000
_cell.length_b   1.000
_cell.length_c   1.000
_cell.angle_alpha   90.00
_cell.angle_beta   90.00
_cell.angle_gamma   90.00
#
_symmetry.space_group_name_H-M   'P 1'
#
loop_
_entity.id
_entity.type
_entity.pdbx_description
1 polymer ?
#
loop_
_entity_poly.entity_id
_entity_poly.type
_entity_poly.pdbx_seq_one_letter_code
_entity_poly.pdbx_strand_id
1 'polypeptide(L)'
;MGKYPGSTLLIVFTVLISAGATIAAEETIADTSATQCVEPRPQMCTMDYRPVCATMGDGIEKTFANGCSACSDEEAKSWVEGDCE
;
A
#
# COMPACT_ATOMS: atom_id res chain seq x y z
N MET A 1 1.82 -67.57 5.77
CA MET A 1 1.09 -66.52 5.03
C MET A 1 1.02 -65.25 5.90
N GLY A 2 1.25 -64.07 5.33
CA GLY A 2 1.16 -62.74 5.99
C GLY A 2 2.53 -62.06 6.18
N LYS A 3 3.25 -61.52 5.17
CA LYS A 3 2.96 -60.42 4.22
C LYS A 3 3.27 -59.02 4.82
N TYR A 4 4.57 -58.70 4.87
CA TYR A 4 5.28 -57.40 4.74
C TYR A 4 4.81 -56.11 5.47
N PRO A 5 5.76 -55.18 5.72
CA PRO A 5 5.86 -54.30 6.89
C PRO A 5 5.72 -52.83 6.45
N GLY A 6 4.59 -52.20 6.76
CA GLY A 6 4.21 -50.93 6.13
C GLY A 6 4.06 -49.73 7.06
N SER A 7 4.37 -49.83 8.36
CA SER A 7 3.89 -48.83 9.32
C SER A 7 4.92 -47.79 9.77
N THR A 8 6.22 -48.04 9.57
CA THR A 8 7.28 -47.13 10.07
C THR A 8 7.83 -46.20 8.98
N LEU A 9 7.70 -46.57 7.70
CA LEU A 9 8.24 -45.78 6.57
C LEU A 9 7.38 -44.55 6.22
N LEU A 10 6.10 -44.53 6.63
CA LEU A 10 5.18 -43.42 6.36
C LEU A 10 5.40 -42.21 7.28
N ILE A 11 5.98 -42.41 8.47
CA ILE A 11 6.15 -41.32 9.46
C ILE A 11 7.35 -40.43 9.09
N VAL A 12 8.36 -40.97 8.42
CA VAL A 12 9.58 -40.21 8.05
C VAL A 12 9.32 -39.26 6.88
N PHE A 13 8.39 -39.61 5.97
CA PHE A 13 8.04 -38.76 4.82
C PHE A 13 7.22 -37.52 5.19
N THR A 14 6.47 -37.55 6.29
CA THR A 14 5.63 -36.42 6.71
C THR A 14 6.40 -35.32 7.44
N VAL A 15 7.62 -35.58 7.93
CA VAL A 15 8.39 -34.60 8.72
C VAL A 15 9.28 -33.69 7.85
N LEU A 16 9.49 -34.01 6.57
CA LEU A 16 10.39 -33.27 5.68
C LEU A 16 9.70 -32.20 4.80
N ILE A 17 8.39 -32.01 4.91
CA ILE A 17 7.64 -31.05 4.07
C ILE A 17 6.90 -30.04 4.95
N SER A 18 7.61 -29.14 5.61
CA SER A 18 7.17 -27.74 5.86
C SER A 18 8.09 -27.05 6.88
N ALA A 19 9.29 -26.69 6.46
CA ALA A 19 10.02 -25.58 7.08
C ALA A 19 10.23 -24.48 6.02
N GLY A 20 9.17 -24.17 5.28
CA GLY A 20 9.07 -22.90 4.58
C GLY A 20 8.51 -21.89 5.57
N ALA A 21 9.38 -21.17 6.28
CA ALA A 21 8.97 -19.95 6.96
C ALA A 21 8.66 -18.92 5.87
N THR A 22 7.42 -18.91 5.38
CA THR A 22 6.89 -17.74 4.68
C THR A 22 6.78 -16.66 5.75
N ILE A 23 7.78 -15.79 5.81
CA ILE A 23 7.61 -14.49 6.45
C ILE A 23 6.56 -13.80 5.59
N ALA A 24 5.30 -13.87 6.02
CA ALA A 24 4.28 -12.98 5.52
C ALA A 24 4.81 -11.59 5.85
N ALA A 25 5.39 -10.91 4.86
CA ALA A 25 5.49 -9.47 4.91
C ALA A 25 4.05 -9.00 5.02
N GLU A 26 3.62 -8.70 6.24
CA GLU A 26 2.42 -7.95 6.48
C GLU A 26 2.73 -6.56 5.95
N GLU A 27 2.48 -6.34 4.64
CA GLU A 27 2.26 -4.99 4.16
C GLU A 27 0.98 -4.55 4.85
N THR A 28 1.14 -3.89 5.99
CA THR A 28 0.11 -3.07 6.60
C THR A 28 -0.24 -2.00 5.57
N ILE A 29 -1.20 -2.29 4.71
CA ILE A 29 -1.91 -1.28 3.94
C ILE A 29 -2.71 -0.52 5.00
N ALA A 30 -2.05 0.45 5.63
CA ALA A 30 -2.71 1.48 6.39
C ALA A 30 -3.60 2.22 5.39
N ASP A 31 -4.83 1.74 5.27
CA ASP A 31 -5.95 2.37 4.58
C ASP A 31 -6.20 3.72 5.26
N THR A 32 -5.35 4.67 4.89
CA THR A 32 -5.52 6.08 5.18
C THR A 32 -6.05 6.64 3.89
N SER A 33 -7.20 7.29 3.96
CA SER A 33 -7.98 7.93 2.90
C SER A 33 -7.21 8.99 2.05
N ALA A 34 -5.88 9.01 2.12
CA ALA A 34 -4.99 9.93 1.44
C ALA A 34 -4.49 9.35 0.12
N THR A 35 -4.77 10.06 -0.97
CA THR A 35 -4.22 9.77 -2.28
C THR A 35 -2.78 10.27 -2.36
N GLN A 36 -1.85 9.40 -2.73
CA GLN A 36 -0.43 9.73 -2.87
C GLN A 36 -0.14 10.42 -4.20
N CYS A 37 0.72 11.44 -4.19
CA CYS A 37 1.23 12.06 -5.41
C CYS A 37 2.45 11.29 -5.90
N VAL A 38 2.33 10.67 -7.08
CA VAL A 38 3.36 9.83 -7.71
C VAL A 38 3.92 10.48 -8.96
N GLU A 39 5.15 10.11 -9.34
CA GLU A 39 5.78 10.56 -10.58
C GLU A 39 5.29 9.75 -11.80
N PRO A 40 5.21 10.37 -13.00
CA PRO A 40 5.48 11.78 -13.29
C PRO A 40 4.32 12.70 -12.90
N ARG A 41 4.66 13.92 -12.45
CA ARG A 41 3.68 14.88 -11.94
C ARG A 41 2.95 15.61 -13.06
N PRO A 42 1.62 15.81 -12.95
CA PRO A 42 0.86 16.52 -13.97
C PRO A 42 1.38 17.94 -14.14
N GLN A 43 1.52 18.36 -15.40
CA GLN A 43 1.96 19.72 -15.75
C GLN A 43 0.78 20.63 -16.13
N MET A 44 -0.39 20.04 -16.37
CA MET A 44 -1.63 20.74 -16.70
C MET A 44 -2.79 20.11 -15.95
N CYS A 45 -3.65 20.95 -15.39
CA CYS A 45 -4.83 20.54 -14.65
C CYS A 45 -6.06 21.28 -15.16
N THR A 46 -7.23 20.66 -15.02
CA THR A 46 -8.52 21.31 -15.29
C THR A 46 -8.85 22.34 -14.21
N MET A 47 -9.66 23.34 -14.55
CA MET A 47 -10.15 24.36 -13.60
C MET A 47 -11.36 23.89 -12.76
N ASP A 48 -11.45 22.58 -12.53
CA ASP A 48 -12.52 21.99 -11.72
C ASP A 48 -12.25 22.24 -10.23
N TYR A 49 -13.28 22.59 -9.48
CA TYR A 49 -13.15 22.90 -8.06
C TYR A 49 -13.80 21.81 -7.21
N ARG A 50 -12.94 20.91 -6.72
CA ARG A 50 -13.24 19.85 -5.76
C ARG A 50 -12.09 19.84 -4.77
N PRO A 51 -12.14 20.69 -3.73
CA PRO A 51 -10.97 21.01 -2.94
C PRO A 51 -10.40 19.76 -2.26
N VAL A 52 -9.09 19.80 -2.06
CA VAL A 52 -8.33 18.75 -1.38
C VAL A 52 -7.35 19.38 -0.40
N CYS A 53 -7.11 18.70 0.70
CA CYS A 53 -6.11 19.08 1.68
C CYS A 53 -4.86 18.25 1.44
N ALA A 54 -3.80 18.89 0.97
CA ALA A 54 -2.55 18.22 0.65
C ALA A 54 -1.58 18.31 1.83
N THR A 55 -0.97 17.19 2.18
CA THR A 55 0.16 17.12 3.10
C THR A 55 1.44 17.33 2.31
N MET A 56 2.18 18.37 2.66
CA MET A 56 3.45 18.75 2.03
C MET A 56 4.63 17.96 2.63
N GLY A 57 5.79 18.03 1.99
CA GLY A 57 7.00 17.32 2.42
C GLY A 57 7.54 17.76 3.78
N ASP A 58 7.21 18.97 4.23
CA ASP A 58 7.52 19.50 5.56
C ASP A 58 6.44 19.18 6.61
N GLY A 59 5.38 18.47 6.21
CA GLY A 59 4.23 18.12 7.07
C GLY A 59 3.19 19.22 7.21
N ILE A 60 3.36 20.37 6.54
CA ILE A 60 2.33 21.42 6.50
C ILE A 60 1.18 20.97 5.60
N GLU A 61 -0.04 21.31 6.00
CA GLU A 61 -1.23 21.08 5.21
C GLU A 61 -1.62 22.33 4.40
N LYS A 62 -2.00 22.12 3.14
CA LYS A 62 -2.41 23.20 2.25
C LYS A 62 -3.59 22.79 1.38
N THR A 63 -4.60 23.64 1.32
CA THR A 63 -5.74 23.47 0.44
C THR A 63 -5.37 23.73 -1.02
N PHE A 64 -5.75 22.83 -1.91
CA PHE A 64 -5.67 23.00 -3.36
C PHE A 64 -7.06 22.89 -4.01
N ALA A 65 -7.23 23.50 -5.18
CA ALA A 65 -8.52 23.52 -5.89
C ALA A 65 -9.03 22.13 -6.29
N ASN A 66 -8.11 21.20 -6.57
CA ASN A 66 -8.39 19.78 -6.83
C ASN A 66 -7.11 18.93 -6.67
N GLY A 67 -7.28 17.60 -6.66
CA GLY A 67 -6.19 16.64 -6.53
C GLY A 67 -5.11 16.72 -7.63
N CYS A 68 -5.46 17.16 -8.85
CA CYS A 68 -4.46 17.37 -9.89
C CYS A 68 -3.56 18.56 -9.54
N SER A 69 -4.16 19.69 -9.15
CA SER A 69 -3.41 20.88 -8.75
C SER A 69 -2.53 20.63 -7.52
N ALA A 70 -2.99 19.79 -6.59
CA ALA A 70 -2.17 19.33 -5.46
C ALA A 70 -0.95 18.54 -5.94
N CYS A 71 -1.13 17.49 -6.75
CA CYS A 71 -0.01 16.68 -7.21
C CYS A 71 0.86 17.31 -8.31
N SER A 72 0.46 18.47 -8.87
CA SER A 72 1.31 19.30 -9.72
C SER A 72 2.38 20.05 -8.92
N ASP A 73 2.16 20.25 -7.62
CA ASP A 73 3.15 20.82 -6.71
C ASP A 73 4.20 19.75 -6.34
N GLU A 74 5.49 20.08 -6.45
CA GLU A 74 6.58 19.13 -6.18
C GLU A 74 6.71 18.80 -4.68
N GLU A 75 6.24 19.70 -3.82
CA GLU A 75 6.33 19.54 -2.37
C GLU A 75 5.19 18.67 -1.81
N ALA A 76 4.04 18.62 -2.49
CA ALA A 76 2.90 17.79 -2.07
C ALA A 76 3.24 16.29 -2.09
N LYS A 77 3.02 15.59 -0.97
CA LYS A 77 3.24 14.14 -0.88
C LYS A 77 1.95 13.35 -1.02
N SER A 78 0.88 13.84 -0.43
CA SER A 78 -0.44 13.21 -0.49
C SER A 78 -1.53 14.25 -0.32
N TRP A 79 -2.78 13.88 -0.61
CA TRP A 79 -3.94 14.70 -0.32
C TRP A 79 -5.17 13.88 0.06
N VAL A 80 -6.06 14.49 0.83
CA VAL A 80 -7.40 13.96 1.18
C VAL A 80 -8.49 14.87 0.60
N GLU A 81 -9.71 14.36 0.43
CA GLU A 81 -10.84 15.17 -0.04
C GLU A 81 -11.25 16.24 0.98
N GLY A 82 -11.61 17.43 0.52
CA GLY A 82 -12.02 18.57 1.35
C GLY A 82 -10.91 19.61 1.55
N ASP A 83 -11.27 20.81 1.99
CA ASP A 83 -10.30 21.84 2.41
C ASP A 83 -9.60 21.43 3.72
N CYS A 84 -8.43 22.02 4.03
CA CYS A 84 -7.79 21.85 5.34
C CYS A 84 -8.54 22.60 6.45
N GLU A 85 -8.54 22.06 7.68
CA GLU A 85 -9.21 22.62 8.87
C GLU A 85 -8.35 23.60 9.70
#